data_AF-A0A511XFL2-F1
#
_entry.id   AF-A0A511XFL2-F1
#
_cell.length_a   1.000
_cell.length_b   1.000
_cell.length_c   1.000
_cell.angle_alpha   90.00
_cell.angle_beta   90.00
_cell.angle_gamma   90.00
#
_symmetry.space_group_name_H-M   'P 1'
#
loop_
_entity.id
_entity.type
_entity.pdbx_description
1 polymer ?
#
loop_
_entity_poly.entity_id
_entity_poly.type
_entity_poly.pdbx_seq_one_letter_code
_entity_poly.pdbx_strand_id
1 'polypeptide(L)'
;MSAETIIGIDVSRDWLDGFCLPGKQRFRLQNSPDGYARLLETLQSMPDGLKVGFEATGGQEWALWRVLISMGINAVQLPPAQIKAFAFSMGKRAKTDQIDAELIARFMVVRP
;
A
#
# COMPACT_ATOMS: atom_id res chain seq x y z
N MET A 1 21.26 -10.01 3.94
CA MET A 1 20.29 -8.93 3.73
C MET A 1 19.02 -9.58 3.25
N SER A 2 18.01 -9.71 4.11
CA SER A 2 16.67 -10.11 3.68
C SER A 2 16.19 -9.12 2.63
N ALA A 3 15.65 -9.63 1.52
CA ALA A 3 15.06 -8.76 0.51
C ALA A 3 13.87 -8.04 1.16
N GLU A 4 13.96 -6.71 1.22
CA GLU A 4 12.91 -5.87 1.79
C GLU A 4 11.59 -6.11 1.04
N THR A 5 10.54 -6.49 1.76
CA THR A 5 9.21 -6.69 1.15
C THR A 5 8.47 -5.37 1.17
N ILE A 6 8.13 -4.90 -0.02
CA ILE A 6 7.48 -3.60 -0.24
C ILE A 6 6.05 -3.85 -0.64
N ILE A 7 5.10 -3.25 0.08
CA ILE A 7 3.67 -3.40 -0.16
C ILE A 7 3.10 -2.03 -0.48
N GLY A 8 2.45 -1.91 -1.63
CA GLY A 8 1.57 -0.77 -1.91
C GLY A 8 0.13 -1.16 -1.58
N ILE A 9 -0.60 -0.28 -0.92
CA ILE A 9 -2.02 -0.44 -0.61
C ILE A 9 -2.80 0.75 -1.16
N ASP A 10 -3.77 0.47 -2.03
CA ASP A 10 -4.81 1.42 -2.42
C ASP A 10 -6.00 1.26 -1.47
N VAL A 11 -6.44 2.38 -0.90
CA VAL A 11 -7.49 2.41 0.12
C VAL A 11 -8.72 3.09 -0.44
N SER A 12 -9.77 2.29 -0.59
CA SER A 12 -11.11 2.76 -0.97
C SER A 12 -12.10 2.53 0.16
N ARG A 13 -13.34 3.00 -0.02
CA ARG A 13 -14.35 2.96 1.04
C ARG A 13 -14.61 1.53 1.51
N ASP A 14 -14.65 0.59 0.56
CA ASP A 14 -15.10 -0.77 0.82
C ASP A 14 -13.93 -1.78 0.74
N TRP A 15 -12.79 -1.40 0.16
CA TRP A 15 -11.68 -2.31 -0.15
C TRP A 15 -10.30 -1.75 0.18
N LEU A 16 -9.42 -2.65 0.62
CA LEU A 16 -7.97 -2.52 0.69
C LEU A 16 -7.37 -3.38 -0.41
N ASP A 17 -6.85 -2.75 -1.45
CA ASP A 17 -6.19 -3.41 -2.58
C ASP A 17 -4.69 -3.38 -2.39
N GLY A 18 -4.04 -4.54 -2.33
CA GLY A 18 -2.62 -4.66 -2.02
C GLY A 18 -1.79 -5.24 -3.16
N PHE A 19 -0.56 -4.78 -3.29
CA PHE A 19 0.44 -5.34 -4.20
C PHE A 19 1.81 -5.46 -3.52
N CYS A 20 2.38 -6.66 -3.53
CA CYS A 20 3.64 -6.98 -2.87
C CYS A 20 4.80 -7.10 -3.86
N LEU A 21 5.96 -6.52 -3.54
CA LEU A 21 7.23 -6.69 -4.23
C LEU A 21 8.26 -7.34 -3.30
N PRO A 22 9.16 -8.21 -3.83
CA PRO A 22 9.33 -8.56 -5.25
C PRO A 22 8.35 -9.64 -5.76
N GLY A 23 7.54 -10.25 -4.90
CA GLY A 23 6.68 -11.41 -5.23
C GLY A 23 5.58 -11.16 -6.27
N LYS A 24 5.26 -9.90 -6.57
CA LYS A 24 4.17 -9.45 -7.47
C LYS A 24 2.80 -10.04 -7.13
N GLN A 25 2.59 -10.36 -5.87
CA GLN A 25 1.33 -10.91 -5.36
C GLN A 25 0.33 -9.77 -5.15
N ARG A 26 -0.93 -10.06 -5.44
CA ARG A 26 -2.05 -9.15 -5.19
C ARG A 26 -2.94 -9.74 -4.10
N PHE A 27 -3.50 -8.86 -3.28
CA PHE A 27 -4.59 -9.21 -2.37
C PHE A 27 -5.66 -8.13 -2.39
N ARG A 28 -6.88 -8.52 -2.06
CA ARG A 28 -7.99 -7.60 -1.82
C ARG A 28 -8.68 -8.02 -0.53
N LEU A 29 -8.78 -7.09 0.41
CA LEU A 29 -9.44 -7.28 1.70
C LEU A 29 -10.50 -6.22 1.88
N GLN A 30 -11.51 -6.49 2.71
CA GLN A 30 -12.51 -5.47 3.02
C GLN A 30 -11.86 -4.33 3.82
N ASN A 31 -12.32 -3.10 3.60
CA ASN A 31 -11.97 -1.97 4.46
C ASN A 31 -12.85 -1.99 5.72
N SER A 32 -12.66 -3.01 6.55
CA SER A 32 -13.46 -3.31 7.74
C SER A 32 -12.56 -3.89 8.85
N PRO A 33 -13.03 -3.94 10.11
CA PRO A 33 -12.29 -4.57 11.20
C PRO A 33 -11.81 -6.01 10.89
N ASP A 34 -12.68 -6.83 10.27
CA ASP A 34 -12.32 -8.18 9.87
C ASP A 34 -11.25 -8.19 8.77
N GLY A 35 -11.36 -7.27 7.81
CA GLY A 35 -10.36 -7.10 6.77
C GLY A 35 -9.00 -6.67 7.33
N TYR A 36 -8.98 -5.82 8.35
CA TYR A 36 -7.74 -5.47 9.05
C TYR A 36 -7.15 -6.68 9.78
N ALA A 37 -7.96 -7.51 10.45
CA ALA A 37 -7.47 -8.72 11.09
C ALA A 37 -6.81 -9.67 10.07
N ARG A 38 -7.41 -9.84 8.90
CA ARG A 38 -6.82 -10.61 7.79
C ARG A 38 -5.56 -9.97 7.22
N LEU A 39 -5.51 -8.64 7.17
CA LEU A 39 -4.31 -7.93 6.76
C LEU A 39 -3.17 -8.18 7.76
N LEU A 40 -3.44 -8.09 9.06
CA LEU A 40 -2.47 -8.39 10.12
C LEU A 40 -1.91 -9.82 9.96
N GLU A 41 -2.78 -10.81 9.82
CA GLU A 41 -2.38 -12.22 9.58
C GLU A 41 -1.48 -12.34 8.34
N THR A 42 -1.87 -11.69 7.25
CA THR A 42 -1.12 -11.70 5.99
C THR A 42 0.28 -11.10 6.18
N LEU A 43 0.38 -9.94 6.84
CA LEU A 43 1.64 -9.25 7.07
C LEU A 43 2.56 -10.02 8.03
N GLN A 44 2.02 -10.67 9.07
CA GLN A 44 2.80 -11.51 10.00
C GLN A 44 3.38 -12.76 9.34
N SER A 45 2.74 -13.26 8.27
CA SER A 45 3.25 -14.41 7.51
C SER A 45 4.40 -14.05 6.56
N MET A 46 4.68 -12.76 6.35
CA MET A 46 5.73 -12.29 5.45
C MET A 46 7.08 -12.13 6.18
N PRO A 47 8.21 -12.17 5.45
CA PRO A 47 9.52 -11.96 6.04
C PRO A 47 9.66 -10.58 6.70
N ASP A 48 10.58 -10.49 7.67
CA ASP A 48 10.92 -9.24 8.35
C ASP A 48 11.39 -8.13 7.37
N GLY A 49 11.22 -6.88 7.79
CA GLY A 49 11.57 -5.72 6.98
C GLY A 49 10.47 -5.30 6.01
N LEU A 50 9.20 -5.35 6.47
CA LEU A 50 8.07 -4.90 5.68
C LEU A 50 8.02 -3.37 5.63
N LYS A 51 7.94 -2.83 4.41
CA LYS A 51 7.55 -1.44 4.17
C LYS A 51 6.18 -1.42 3.51
N VAL A 52 5.25 -0.64 4.07
CA VAL A 52 3.90 -0.49 3.54
C VAL A 52 3.66 0.96 3.13
N GLY A 53 3.29 1.19 1.88
CA GLY A 53 2.93 2.49 1.35
C GLY A 53 1.46 2.55 1.02
N PHE A 54 0.83 3.70 1.26
CA PHE A 54 -0.54 3.95 0.81
C PHE A 54 -0.77 5.44 0.59
N GLU A 55 -1.70 5.77 -0.30
CA GLU A 55 -2.04 7.16 -0.62
C GLU A 55 -2.95 7.78 0.47
N ALA A 56 -2.75 9.07 0.77
CA ALA A 56 -3.68 9.83 1.59
C ALA A 56 -4.97 10.17 0.80
N THR A 57 -6.07 9.45 1.04
CA THR A 57 -7.35 9.60 0.29
C THR A 57 -8.45 10.30 1.08
N GLY A 58 -8.09 11.11 2.09
CA GLY A 58 -9.03 12.01 2.77
C GLY A 58 -9.73 11.40 3.98
N GLY A 59 -9.21 10.31 4.52
CA GLY A 59 -9.49 9.84 5.88
C GLY A 59 -9.80 8.35 6.02
N GLN A 60 -10.06 7.65 4.92
CA GLN A 60 -10.34 6.20 4.92
C GLN A 60 -9.09 5.40 5.33
N GLU A 61 -7.91 5.96 5.09
CA GLU A 61 -6.61 5.39 5.39
C GLU A 61 -6.23 5.45 6.87
N TRP A 62 -6.91 6.25 7.71
CA TRP A 62 -6.55 6.38 9.13
C TRP A 62 -6.72 5.09 9.94
N ALA A 63 -7.73 4.30 9.61
CA ALA A 63 -7.95 3.02 10.25
C ALA A 63 -6.84 2.03 9.87
N LEU A 64 -6.46 1.96 8.59
CA LEU A 64 -5.30 1.21 8.12
C LEU A 64 -4.00 1.67 8.82
N TRP A 65 -3.75 2.97 8.88
CA TRP A 65 -2.55 3.53 9.52
C TRP A 65 -2.40 3.10 10.97
N ARG A 66 -3.48 3.18 11.76
CA ARG A 66 -3.47 2.75 13.17
C ARG A 66 -3.11 1.27 13.33
N VAL A 67 -3.65 0.43 12.45
CA VAL A 67 -3.39 -1.02 12.43
C VAL A 67 -1.92 -1.31 12.08
N LEU A 68 -1.34 -0.60 11.11
CA LEU A 68 0.06 -0.80 10.74
C LEU A 68 1.03 -0.33 11.83
N ILE A 69 0.74 0.82 12.47
CA ILE A 69 1.55 1.34 13.57
C ILE A 69 1.51 0.42 14.79
N SER A 70 0.35 -0.16 15.13
CA SER A 70 0.24 -1.05 16.30
C SER A 70 1.07 -2.33 16.16
N MET A 71 1.45 -2.70 14.94
CA MET A 71 2.37 -3.81 14.66
C MET A 71 3.84 -3.39 14.60
N GLY A 72 4.16 -2.10 14.66
CA GLY A 72 5.51 -1.59 14.40
C GLY A 72 5.95 -1.72 12.93
N ILE A 73 5.00 -1.82 11.99
CA ILE A 73 5.31 -1.86 10.56
C ILE A 73 5.75 -0.48 10.09
N ASN A 74 6.76 -0.43 9.22
CA ASN A 74 7.19 0.80 8.57
C ASN A 74 6.15 1.24 7.52
N ALA A 75 5.15 1.99 7.98
CA ALA A 75 4.08 2.53 7.17
C ALA A 75 4.44 3.94 6.67
N VAL A 76 4.21 4.19 5.38
CA VAL A 76 4.51 5.45 4.71
C VAL A 76 3.27 5.96 4.01
N GLN A 77 2.72 7.07 4.51
CA GLN A 77 1.66 7.79 3.81
C GLN A 77 2.27 8.58 2.64
N LEU A 78 1.68 8.42 1.46
CA LEU A 78 2.19 8.99 0.22
C LEU A 78 1.29 10.13 -0.27
N PRO A 79 1.85 11.28 -0.66
CA PRO A 79 1.06 12.37 -1.20
C PRO A 79 0.45 12.00 -2.56
N PRO A 80 -0.88 12.18 -2.76
CA PRO A 80 -1.55 11.94 -4.03
C PRO A 80 -0.87 12.55 -5.25
N ALA A 81 -0.40 13.78 -5.12
CA ALA A 81 0.27 14.51 -6.18
C ALA A 81 1.56 13.83 -6.64
N GLN A 82 2.34 13.23 -5.74
CA GLN A 82 3.58 12.54 -6.08
C GLN A 82 3.30 11.22 -6.82
N ILE A 83 2.28 10.48 -6.37
CA ILE A 83 1.90 9.22 -7.03
C ILE A 83 1.36 9.49 -8.43
N LYS A 84 0.53 10.53 -8.59
CA LYS A 84 0.06 10.99 -9.91
C LYS A 84 1.23 11.40 -10.80
N ALA A 85 2.15 12.23 -10.31
CA ALA A 85 3.34 12.63 -11.06
C ALA A 85 4.19 11.44 -11.50
N PHE A 86 4.36 10.45 -10.63
CA PHE A 86 5.07 9.21 -10.94
C PHE A 86 4.36 8.39 -12.02
N ALA A 87 3.03 8.25 -11.95
CA ALA A 87 2.24 7.61 -12.99
C ALA A 87 2.44 8.26 -14.36
N PHE A 88 2.42 9.60 -14.41
CA PHE A 88 2.70 10.37 -15.62
C PHE A 88 4.10 10.12 -16.15
N SER A 89 5.13 10.09 -15.30
CA SER A 89 6.51 9.80 -15.73
C SER A 89 6.68 8.39 -16.32
N MET A 90 5.83 7.44 -15.95
CA MET A 90 5.83 6.08 -16.50
C MET A 90 5.02 5.95 -17.81
N GLY A 91 4.52 7.05 -18.38
CA GLY A 91 3.74 7.04 -19.61
C GLY A 91 2.33 6.44 -19.47
N LYS A 92 1.87 6.16 -18.25
CA LYS A 92 0.48 5.75 -17.99
C LYS A 92 -0.40 7.00 -18.09
N ARG A 93 -1.20 7.14 -19.15
CA ARG A 93 -2.25 8.18 -19.23
C ARG A 93 -3.23 7.95 -18.09
N ALA A 94 -3.18 8.83 -17.09
CA ALA A 94 -4.02 8.77 -15.91
C ALA A 94 -5.49 9.02 -16.28
N LYS A 95 -6.26 7.94 -16.49
CA LYS A 95 -7.64 7.95 -16.06
C LYS A 95 -7.61 7.80 -14.54
N THR A 96 -7.57 8.94 -13.85
CA THR A 96 -8.03 9.11 -12.46
C THR A 96 -9.33 8.30 -12.29
N ASP A 97 -9.45 7.35 -11.36
CA ASP A 97 -9.57 7.63 -9.92
C ASP A 97 -9.07 6.50 -9.00
N GLN A 98 -8.37 5.48 -9.51
CA GLN A 98 -7.77 4.42 -8.70
C GLN A 98 -6.28 4.31 -8.99
N ILE A 99 -5.48 4.74 -8.03
CA ILE A 99 -4.05 4.51 -8.04
C ILE A 99 -3.86 3.03 -7.70
N ASP A 100 -3.60 2.23 -8.74
CA ASP A 100 -3.37 0.79 -8.62
C ASP A 100 -2.27 0.52 -7.58
N ALA A 101 -2.51 -0.39 -6.63
CA ALA A 101 -1.59 -0.73 -5.54
C ALA A 101 -0.16 -1.07 -6.03
N GLU A 102 -0.03 -1.58 -7.26
CA GLU A 102 1.26 -1.79 -7.93
C GLU A 102 2.05 -0.48 -8.15
N LEU A 103 1.37 0.60 -8.52
CA LEU A 103 1.98 1.92 -8.72
C LEU A 103 2.56 2.44 -7.40
N ILE A 104 1.84 2.27 -6.30
CA ILE A 104 2.26 2.64 -4.95
C ILE A 104 3.50 1.84 -4.55
N ALA A 105 3.47 0.52 -4.72
CA ALA A 105 4.60 -0.35 -4.41
C ALA A 105 5.84 0.05 -5.23
N ARG A 106 5.68 0.28 -6.53
CA ARG A 106 6.77 0.72 -7.42
C ARG A 106 7.31 2.10 -7.04
N PHE A 107 6.45 3.03 -6.64
CA PHE A 107 6.88 4.34 -6.16
C PHE A 107 7.76 4.20 -4.92
N MET A 108 7.37 3.34 -3.98
CA MET A 108 8.17 3.09 -2.77
C MET A 108 9.56 2.50 -3.05
N VAL A 109 9.71 1.71 -4.12
CA VAL A 109 11.03 1.18 -4.54
C VAL A 109 11.98 2.29 -4.98
N VAL A 110 11.46 3.30 -5.68
CA VAL A 110 12.28 4.37 -6.29
C VAL A 110 12.35 5.64 -5.44
N ARG A 111 11.58 5.71 -4.36
CA ARG A 111 11.56 6.86 -3.46
C ARG A 111 12.93 6.95 -2.75
N PRO A 112 13.63 8.09 -2.87
CA PRO A 112 14.90 8.31 -2.18
C PRO A 112 14.75 8.38 -0.66
#